data_AF-A0A1F7MTX6-F1
#
_entry.id   AF-A0A1F7MTX6-F1
#
_cell.length_a   1.000
_cell.length_b   1.000
_cell.length_c   1.000
_cell.angle_alpha   90.00
_cell.angle_beta   90.00
_cell.angle_gamma   90.00
#
_symmetry.space_group_name_H-M   'P 1'
#
loop_
_entity.id
_entity.type
_entity.pdbx_description
1 polymer ?
#
loop_
_entity_poly.entity_id
_entity_poly.type
_entity_poly.pdbx_seq_one_letter_code
_entity_poly.pdbx_strand_id
1 'polypeptide(L)'
;MSGIAFRNAAGVALAAVLLAGCVTAPEYKDPLAAFKQAQAPKEGPYAGLALRVVLSENTQKSMGHMDSTNRMSVAWGGRPDYEPRQLTDRLKELLERRFRSVTIVTDTAAPGAPRADVTMIFDARVTIGTVSFTQNTIELAGIFTDEAQQPIETVTGKGSSTVPWPAFIPSFPEAFKQAFAEFEKGLDGAGKLRELVAARGAGRKTAARPAAPADPAALAGRVRALPGRAWALVVGINRYRHAEPLNYAVNDARAVAAALGRLGFSDVRTLLDEQATKAAIEQTIYGDLKDKMGPSDRLFVFFAGHGISVPLPRGGEEGYLIPVDGDPERPELTAIPMDEIKKMGKRVPAKHIFFAIDSCFSGFALTRDATLEPTPDAALLSALEEPVVQVLTAGRKGQKAVETEGHGLFTRRLLDGIEGRADRDRRGFVTVTQLAAWLTPRVTRDSEGRQHPQFSALEGEGDFVFVLPAQDAR
;
A
#
# COMPACT_ATOMS: atom_id res chain seq x y z
N MET A 1 70.92 60.61 41.85
CA MET A 1 70.57 60.39 43.28
C MET A 1 69.28 59.58 43.27
N SER A 2 69.37 58.25 43.30
CA SER A 2 69.56 57.41 44.50
C SER A 2 68.28 57.29 45.33
N GLY A 3 67.65 56.12 45.23
CA GLY A 3 66.87 55.42 46.28
C GLY A 3 65.45 55.91 46.57
N ILE A 4 64.54 55.15 47.19
CA ILE A 4 64.49 53.80 47.80
C ILE A 4 62.97 53.66 48.15
N ALA A 5 62.25 52.67 47.64
CA ALA A 5 61.89 51.38 48.27
C ALA A 5 60.55 51.36 49.08
N PHE A 6 59.67 50.45 48.62
CA PHE A 6 58.74 49.56 49.34
C PHE A 6 57.76 50.09 50.41
N ARG A 7 56.46 49.79 50.20
CA ARG A 7 55.70 48.85 51.06
C ARG A 7 54.38 48.34 50.46
N ASN A 8 54.17 47.04 50.68
CA ASN A 8 53.08 46.14 50.28
C ASN A 8 51.67 46.57 50.75
N ALA A 9 50.61 46.17 50.02
CA ALA A 9 49.85 44.94 50.33
C ALA A 9 48.50 44.82 49.58
N ALA A 10 48.30 43.64 48.98
CA ALA A 10 47.09 42.81 48.94
C ALA A 10 45.87 43.15 48.06
N GLY A 11 45.59 42.21 47.13
CA GLY A 11 44.27 41.85 46.57
C GLY A 11 43.84 42.72 45.39
N VAL A 12 43.77 42.25 44.14
CA VAL A 12 43.17 41.01 43.63
C VAL A 12 43.93 40.60 42.36
N ALA A 13 44.45 39.37 42.34
CA ALA A 13 45.09 38.79 41.18
C ALA A 13 44.04 38.44 40.12
N LEU A 14 44.03 39.20 39.02
CA LEU A 14 43.44 38.77 37.76
C LEU A 14 44.40 37.73 37.14
N ALA A 15 44.28 36.47 37.56
CA ALA A 15 45.00 35.38 36.93
C ALA A 15 44.36 35.11 35.57
N ALA A 16 45.02 35.57 34.51
CA ALA A 16 44.82 35.09 33.16
C ALA A 16 45.15 33.59 33.14
N VAL A 17 44.13 32.74 33.27
CA VAL A 17 44.26 31.32 32.95
C VAL A 17 44.36 31.25 31.43
N LEU A 18 45.60 31.16 30.95
CA LEU A 18 45.91 30.57 29.65
C LEU A 18 45.15 29.26 29.56
N LEU A 19 44.11 29.22 28.72
CA LEU A 19 43.51 27.99 28.24
C LEU A 19 44.56 27.24 27.42
N ALA A 20 45.48 26.57 28.11
CA ALA A 20 46.05 25.33 27.61
C ALA A 20 44.91 24.30 27.64
N GLY A 21 43.96 24.45 26.70
CA GLY A 21 43.11 23.36 26.33
C GLY A 21 44.06 22.30 25.78
N CYS A 22 44.40 21.31 26.61
CA CYS A 22 44.81 20.01 26.13
C CYS A 22 43.69 19.53 25.22
N VAL A 23 43.75 19.89 23.94
CA VAL A 23 43.11 19.14 22.88
C VAL A 23 43.79 17.80 22.97
N THR A 24 43.20 16.87 23.71
CA THR A 24 43.60 15.48 23.63
C THR A 24 43.51 15.13 22.16
N ALA A 25 44.67 14.78 21.57
CA ALA A 25 44.72 14.33 20.20
C ALA A 25 43.63 13.26 20.03
N PRO A 26 42.87 13.27 18.91
CA PRO A 26 41.82 12.30 18.71
C PRO A 26 42.40 10.92 18.97
N GLU A 27 41.76 10.17 19.86
CA GLU A 27 42.14 8.81 20.15
C GLU A 27 41.90 8.02 18.85
N TYR A 28 42.97 7.82 18.07
CA TYR A 28 42.91 7.08 16.83
C TYR A 28 42.62 5.63 17.19
N LYS A 29 41.33 5.28 17.12
CA LYS A 29 40.89 3.89 17.16
C LYS A 29 41.62 3.16 16.04
N ASP A 30 42.15 1.98 16.36
CA ASP A 30 42.80 1.10 15.39
C ASP A 30 41.97 1.11 14.09
N PRO A 31 42.51 1.59 12.95
CA PRO A 31 41.77 1.65 11.70
C PRO A 31 41.34 0.26 11.22
N LEU A 32 41.95 -0.80 11.76
CA LEU A 32 41.56 -2.18 11.58
C LEU A 32 40.53 -2.67 12.61
N ALA A 33 40.17 -1.90 13.64
CA ALA A 33 39.12 -2.29 14.59
C ALA A 33 37.76 -2.46 13.91
N ALA A 34 37.45 -1.59 12.93
CA ALA A 34 36.25 -1.73 12.09
C ALA A 34 36.32 -3.01 11.22
N PHE A 35 37.50 -3.36 10.71
CA PHE A 35 37.72 -4.60 9.96
C PHE A 35 37.68 -5.85 10.86
N LYS A 36 38.14 -5.75 12.11
CA LYS A 36 38.09 -6.82 13.12
C LYS A 36 36.65 -7.01 13.65
N GLN A 37 35.87 -5.94 13.82
CA GLN A 37 34.43 -6.03 14.14
C GLN A 37 33.61 -6.62 12.99
N ALA A 38 33.96 -6.31 11.73
CA ALA A 38 33.37 -6.94 10.55
C ALA A 38 33.72 -8.45 10.41
N GLN A 39 34.73 -8.93 11.16
CA GLN A 39 35.18 -10.32 11.21
C GLN A 39 34.74 -11.07 12.48
N ALA A 40 34.01 -10.42 13.39
CA ALA A 40 33.43 -11.15 14.52
C ALA A 40 32.48 -12.24 13.97
N PRO A 41 32.59 -13.50 14.44
CA PRO A 41 31.70 -14.55 13.98
C PRO A 41 30.26 -14.13 14.24
N LYS A 42 29.41 -14.29 13.23
CA LYS A 42 27.97 -14.04 13.37
C LYS A 42 27.42 -15.13 14.28
N GLU A 43 27.02 -14.75 15.49
CA GLU A 43 26.51 -15.67 16.49
C GLU A 43 24.98 -15.59 16.54
N GLY A 44 24.34 -16.75 16.74
CA GLY A 44 22.88 -16.84 16.89
C GLY A 44 22.18 -17.57 15.74
N PRO A 45 20.87 -17.83 15.90
CA PRO A 45 20.12 -18.75 15.05
C PRO A 45 19.93 -18.26 13.61
N TYR A 46 20.27 -17.01 13.28
CA TYR A 46 20.08 -16.41 11.95
C TYR A 46 21.38 -16.20 11.18
N ALA A 47 22.53 -16.58 11.75
CA ALA A 47 23.86 -16.30 11.21
C ALA A 47 24.07 -16.82 9.77
N GLY A 48 23.30 -17.85 9.38
CA GLY A 48 23.33 -18.44 8.04
C GLY A 48 22.44 -17.76 6.99
N LEU A 49 21.58 -16.79 7.34
CA LEU A 49 20.57 -16.23 6.44
C LEU A 49 20.96 -14.87 5.84
N ALA A 50 20.70 -14.67 4.55
CA ALA A 50 20.65 -13.36 3.91
C ALA A 50 19.29 -12.70 4.13
N LEU A 51 19.27 -11.50 4.72
CA LEU A 51 18.06 -10.73 5.01
C LEU A 51 17.92 -9.55 4.05
N ARG A 52 16.73 -9.41 3.47
CA ARG A 52 16.30 -8.16 2.81
C ARG A 52 15.36 -7.41 3.76
N VAL A 53 15.60 -6.12 3.94
CA VAL A 53 14.76 -5.23 4.74
C VAL A 53 14.08 -4.25 3.81
N VAL A 54 12.76 -4.15 3.87
CA VAL A 54 11.96 -3.22 3.09
C VAL A 54 11.42 -2.16 4.05
N LEU A 55 11.76 -0.89 3.83
CA LEU A 55 11.25 0.21 4.66
C LEU A 55 9.80 0.54 4.24
N SER A 56 8.85 0.46 5.18
CA SER A 56 7.45 0.80 4.93
C SER A 56 7.27 2.29 4.57
N GLU A 57 6.15 2.63 3.93
CA GLU A 57 5.77 4.03 3.68
C GLU A 57 5.65 4.83 4.99
N ASN A 58 5.14 4.21 6.05
CA ASN A 58 5.07 4.79 7.39
C ASN A 58 6.45 5.09 7.97
N THR A 59 7.44 4.20 7.79
CA THR A 59 8.83 4.45 8.19
C THR A 59 9.40 5.67 7.47
N GLN A 60 9.15 5.77 6.16
CA GLN A 60 9.59 6.91 5.35
C GLN A 60 8.94 8.22 5.83
N LYS A 61 7.63 8.20 6.11
CA LYS A 61 6.89 9.34 6.69
C LYS A 61 7.41 9.72 8.07
N SER A 62 7.68 8.75 8.94
CA SER A 62 8.24 9.00 10.28
C SER A 62 9.62 9.65 10.22
N MET A 63 10.49 9.20 9.30
CA MET A 63 11.80 9.82 9.07
C MET A 63 11.65 11.26 8.55
N GLY A 64 10.70 11.50 7.65
CA GLY A 64 10.37 12.85 7.17
C GLY A 64 9.82 13.76 8.28
N HIS A 65 8.95 13.22 9.14
CA HIS A 65 8.44 13.92 10.31
C HIS A 65 9.58 14.33 11.26
N MET A 66 10.48 13.39 11.58
CA MET A 66 11.68 13.68 12.38
C MET A 66 12.52 14.80 11.77
N ASP A 67 12.79 14.77 10.45
CA ASP A 67 13.55 15.83 9.78
C ASP A 67 12.86 17.20 9.89
N SER A 68 11.55 17.25 9.66
CA SER A 68 10.77 18.49 9.74
C SER A 68 10.74 19.08 11.15
N THR A 69 10.52 18.25 12.17
CA THR A 69 10.50 18.66 13.57
C THR A 69 11.89 19.11 14.04
N ASN A 70 12.94 18.46 13.54
CA ASN A 70 14.32 18.82 13.83
C ASN A 70 14.65 20.23 13.32
N ARG A 71 14.35 20.52 12.03
CA ARG A 71 14.53 21.85 11.43
C ARG A 71 13.76 22.94 12.17
N MET A 72 12.53 22.65 12.56
CA MET A 72 11.70 23.56 13.34
C MET A 72 12.33 23.80 14.72
N SER A 73 12.72 22.75 15.46
CA SER A 73 13.33 22.87 16.79
C SER A 73 14.58 23.75 16.78
N VAL A 74 15.48 23.56 15.80
CA VAL A 74 16.68 24.38 15.64
C VAL A 74 16.35 25.86 15.40
N ALA A 75 15.34 26.15 14.58
CA ALA A 75 14.93 27.53 14.30
C ALA A 75 14.46 28.29 15.56
N TRP A 76 13.98 27.58 16.58
CA TRP A 76 13.53 28.13 17.86
C TRP A 76 14.57 27.99 18.99
N GLY A 77 15.84 27.73 18.67
CA GLY A 77 16.93 27.61 19.64
C GLY A 77 16.97 26.27 20.39
N GLY A 78 16.20 25.27 19.94
CA GLY A 78 16.23 23.90 20.44
C GLY A 78 17.50 23.15 20.04
N ARG A 79 17.81 22.11 20.82
CA ARG A 79 18.92 21.18 20.62
C ARG A 79 18.36 19.78 20.37
N PRO A 80 18.07 19.43 19.11
CA PRO A 80 17.60 18.09 18.76
C PRO A 80 18.60 17.03 19.23
N ASP A 81 18.10 15.95 19.81
CA ASP A 81 18.86 14.81 20.29
C ASP A 81 18.57 13.54 19.48
N TYR A 82 18.11 13.72 18.24
CA TYR A 82 17.77 12.66 17.31
C TYR A 82 18.09 13.05 15.87
N GLU A 83 18.43 12.05 15.05
CA GLU A 83 18.60 12.21 13.60
C GLU A 83 17.72 11.22 12.83
N PRO A 84 17.14 11.61 11.68
CA PRO A 84 16.30 10.68 10.89
C PRO A 84 17.02 9.38 10.49
N ARG A 85 18.31 9.45 10.18
CA ARG A 85 19.12 8.29 9.75
C ARG A 85 19.43 7.30 10.87
N GLN A 86 19.37 7.74 12.12
CA GLN A 86 19.68 6.88 13.26
C GLN A 86 18.79 5.63 13.33
N LEU A 87 17.56 5.73 12.82
CA LEU A 87 16.61 4.61 12.76
C LEU A 87 17.11 3.50 11.84
N THR A 88 17.54 3.86 10.62
CA THR A 88 18.07 2.90 9.65
C THR A 88 19.47 2.41 10.03
N ASP A 89 20.30 3.26 10.61
CA ASP A 89 21.66 2.91 11.01
C ASP A 89 21.65 1.91 12.17
N ARG A 90 20.82 2.17 13.20
CA ARG A 90 20.67 1.27 14.34
C ARG A 90 20.06 -0.07 13.94
N LEU A 91 19.06 -0.04 13.06
CA LEU A 91 18.46 -1.25 12.51
C LEU A 91 19.49 -2.09 11.76
N LYS A 92 20.29 -1.45 10.89
CA LYS A 92 21.33 -2.11 10.12
C LYS A 92 22.36 -2.77 11.03
N GLU A 93 22.89 -2.04 12.01
CA GLU A 93 23.84 -2.56 13.00
C GLU A 93 23.28 -3.77 13.77
N LEU A 94 22.01 -3.68 14.22
CA LEU A 94 21.35 -4.76 14.95
C LEU A 94 21.24 -6.04 14.11
N LEU A 95 20.87 -5.90 12.83
CA LEU A 95 20.64 -7.02 11.92
C LEU A 95 21.96 -7.60 11.38
N GLU A 96 22.96 -6.78 11.06
CA GLU A 96 24.24 -7.24 10.50
C GLU A 96 25.03 -8.10 11.50
N ARG A 97 24.81 -7.90 12.80
CA ARG A 97 25.34 -8.76 13.87
C ARG A 97 24.70 -10.16 13.88
N ARG A 98 23.48 -10.31 13.35
CA ARG A 98 22.67 -11.55 13.44
C ARG A 98 22.54 -12.31 12.12
N PHE A 99 22.59 -11.62 10.98
CA PHE A 99 22.33 -12.20 9.65
C PHE A 99 23.59 -12.23 8.78
N ARG A 100 23.74 -13.26 7.94
CA ARG A 100 24.87 -13.45 7.00
C ARG A 100 25.09 -12.23 6.11
N SER A 101 24.02 -11.59 5.66
CA SER A 101 24.06 -10.33 4.93
C SER A 101 22.74 -9.59 5.14
N VAL A 102 22.77 -8.26 5.14
CA VAL A 102 21.58 -7.43 5.26
C VAL A 102 21.56 -6.44 4.11
N THR A 103 20.45 -6.36 3.38
CA THR A 103 20.22 -5.36 2.33
C THR A 103 18.96 -4.58 2.66
N ILE A 104 19.11 -3.28 2.91
CA ILE A 104 17.97 -2.38 3.17
C ILE A 104 17.58 -1.72 1.85
N VAL A 105 16.31 -1.84 1.47
CA VAL A 105 15.72 -1.23 0.28
C VAL A 105 14.50 -0.39 0.67
N THR A 106 14.28 0.69 -0.07
CA THR A 106 13.07 1.54 0.02
C THR A 106 11.99 1.13 -0.98
N ASP A 107 12.35 0.29 -1.96
CA ASP A 107 11.48 -0.21 -3.03
C ASP A 107 11.82 -1.69 -3.28
N THR A 108 10.80 -2.55 -3.32
CA THR A 108 10.93 -3.99 -3.57
C THR A 108 11.31 -4.31 -5.02
N ALA A 109 11.18 -3.35 -5.96
CA ALA A 109 11.35 -3.54 -7.39
C ALA A 109 12.73 -3.08 -7.95
N ALA A 110 13.72 -2.80 -7.11
CA ALA A 110 15.07 -2.41 -7.57
C ALA A 110 15.72 -3.54 -8.42
N PRO A 111 16.01 -3.31 -9.71
CA PRO A 111 16.67 -4.32 -10.56
C PRO A 111 18.08 -4.65 -10.03
N GLY A 112 18.38 -5.93 -9.84
CA GLY A 112 19.72 -6.40 -9.43
C GLY A 112 19.95 -6.59 -7.93
N ALA A 113 18.92 -6.51 -7.08
CA ALA A 113 19.06 -6.77 -5.65
C ALA A 113 19.48 -8.24 -5.37
N PRO A 114 20.51 -8.50 -4.54
CA PRO A 114 20.97 -9.85 -4.21
C PRO A 114 19.84 -10.75 -3.70
N ARG A 115 19.89 -12.04 -4.05
CA ARG A 115 18.92 -13.04 -3.57
C ARG A 115 18.98 -13.10 -2.04
N ALA A 116 17.87 -12.78 -1.39
CA ALA A 116 17.73 -12.87 0.07
C ALA A 116 17.00 -14.17 0.43
N ASP A 117 17.38 -14.76 1.56
CA ASP A 117 16.75 -15.96 2.09
C ASP A 117 15.43 -15.64 2.82
N VAL A 118 15.35 -14.44 3.42
CA VAL A 118 14.18 -13.95 4.16
C VAL A 118 13.99 -12.45 3.89
N THR A 119 12.74 -11.98 3.84
CA THR A 119 12.41 -10.55 3.72
C THR A 119 11.73 -10.07 4.99
N MET A 120 12.14 -8.92 5.51
CA MET A 120 11.50 -8.23 6.63
C MET A 120 10.97 -6.88 6.18
N ILE A 121 9.67 -6.63 6.37
CA ILE A 121 9.10 -5.30 6.24
C ILE A 121 9.32 -4.58 7.57
N PHE A 122 10.02 -3.46 7.53
CA PHE A 122 10.28 -2.63 8.70
C PHE A 122 9.32 -1.44 8.72
N ASP A 123 8.40 -1.48 9.67
CA ASP A 123 7.44 -0.42 9.95
C ASP A 123 7.81 0.32 11.25
N ALA A 124 7.97 1.64 11.15
CA ALA A 124 8.32 2.50 12.28
C ALA A 124 7.40 3.72 12.33
N ARG A 125 6.81 3.95 13.49
CA ARG A 125 5.97 5.12 13.79
C ARG A 125 6.63 5.92 14.89
N VAL A 126 6.97 7.18 14.59
CA VAL A 126 7.65 8.09 15.52
C VAL A 126 6.82 9.34 15.74
N THR A 127 6.61 9.69 17.01
CA THR A 127 6.02 10.96 17.44
C THR A 127 7.03 11.69 18.30
N ILE A 128 7.31 12.96 17.97
CA ILE A 128 8.20 13.81 18.75
C ILE A 128 7.41 14.91 19.43
N GLY A 129 7.55 15.02 20.75
CA GLY A 129 6.97 16.11 21.52
C GLY A 129 7.76 17.41 21.35
N THR A 130 7.07 18.53 21.20
CA THR A 130 7.70 19.87 21.03
C THR A 130 7.47 20.82 22.21
N VAL A 131 6.72 20.38 23.23
CA VAL A 131 6.37 21.16 24.42
C VAL A 131 6.72 20.35 25.67
N SER A 132 7.12 21.01 26.76
CA SER A 132 7.42 20.33 28.03
C SER A 132 6.26 19.44 28.46
N PHE A 133 6.59 18.28 29.03
CA PHE A 133 5.66 17.25 29.50
C PHE A 133 4.88 16.50 28.41
N THR A 134 5.08 16.80 27.13
CA THR A 134 4.57 15.96 26.05
C THR A 134 5.38 14.67 25.92
N GLN A 135 4.76 13.63 25.35
CA GLN A 135 5.41 12.34 25.14
C GLN A 135 6.08 12.27 23.77
N ASN A 136 7.28 11.71 23.73
CA ASN A 136 7.82 11.10 22.53
C ASN A 136 7.42 9.63 22.52
N THR A 137 7.03 9.10 21.36
CA THR A 137 6.72 7.69 21.20
C THR A 137 7.41 7.13 19.96
N ILE A 138 7.86 5.89 20.06
CA ILE A 138 8.39 5.12 18.94
C ILE A 138 7.80 3.71 19.01
N GLU A 139 7.22 3.27 17.90
CA GLU A 139 6.73 1.91 17.71
C GLU A 139 7.43 1.31 16.49
N LEU A 140 8.04 0.15 16.68
CA LEU A 140 8.75 -0.62 15.67
C LEU A 140 8.03 -1.93 15.43
N ALA A 141 7.91 -2.33 14.17
CA ALA A 141 7.46 -3.65 13.76
C ALA A 141 8.33 -4.17 12.61
N GLY A 142 8.92 -5.35 12.81
CA GLY A 142 9.67 -6.10 11.83
C GLY A 142 8.85 -7.33 11.45
N ILE A 143 8.16 -7.24 10.32
CA ILE A 143 7.29 -8.29 9.82
C ILE A 143 8.14 -9.17 8.92
N PHE A 144 8.56 -10.32 9.44
CA PHE A 144 9.29 -11.32 8.67
C PHE A 144 8.31 -12.05 7.76
N THR A 145 8.72 -12.21 6.51
CA THR A 145 7.91 -12.82 5.48
C THR A 145 8.69 -13.91 4.76
N ASP A 146 7.95 -14.91 4.26
CA ASP A 146 8.52 -15.95 3.41
C ASP A 146 8.75 -15.45 1.98
N GLU A 147 9.16 -16.35 1.08
CA GLU A 147 9.35 -16.01 -0.34
C GLU A 147 8.04 -15.57 -1.03
N ALA A 148 6.87 -15.85 -0.44
CA ALA A 148 5.54 -15.45 -0.91
C ALA A 148 5.00 -14.19 -0.20
N GLN A 149 5.87 -13.47 0.53
CA GLN A 149 5.53 -12.28 1.32
C GLN A 149 4.45 -12.49 2.39
N GLN A 150 4.14 -13.73 2.79
CA GLN A 150 3.22 -14.01 3.88
C GLN A 150 3.91 -13.79 5.23
N PRO A 151 3.26 -13.14 6.21
CA PRO A 151 3.85 -12.87 7.50
C PRO A 151 4.10 -14.17 8.27
N ILE A 152 5.37 -14.50 8.48
CA ILE A 152 5.83 -15.63 9.31
C ILE A 152 5.67 -15.25 10.77
N GLU A 153 6.28 -14.12 11.14
CA GLU A 153 6.38 -13.65 12.51
C GLU A 153 6.63 -12.15 12.51
N THR A 154 6.04 -11.46 13.48
CA THR A 154 6.25 -10.03 13.67
C THR A 154 6.98 -9.81 14.97
N VAL A 155 8.10 -9.08 14.90
CA VAL A 155 8.86 -8.64 16.05
C VAL A 155 8.54 -7.17 16.28
N THR A 156 8.16 -6.82 17.50
CA THR A 156 7.79 -5.44 17.85
C THR A 156 8.72 -4.85 18.90
N GLY A 157 8.82 -3.53 18.93
CA GLY A 157 9.45 -2.81 20.04
C GLY A 157 8.79 -1.45 20.23
N LYS A 158 8.58 -1.05 21.48
CA LYS A 158 7.97 0.22 21.83
C LYS A 158 8.83 0.97 22.83
N GLY A 159 8.76 2.29 22.75
CA GLY A 159 9.46 3.15 23.68
C GLY A 159 8.78 4.49 23.81
N SER A 160 8.91 5.07 25.00
CA SER A 160 8.36 6.37 25.30
C SER A 160 9.27 7.15 26.22
N SER A 161 9.27 8.47 26.05
CA SER A 161 9.95 9.40 26.95
C SER A 161 9.16 10.69 27.07
N THR A 162 9.40 11.43 28.14
CA THR A 162 8.72 12.71 28.38
C THR A 162 9.67 13.85 28.08
N VAL A 163 9.21 14.87 27.33
CA VAL A 163 9.98 16.09 27.09
C VAL A 163 10.17 16.84 28.41
N PRO A 164 11.42 17.11 28.86
CA PRO A 164 11.70 17.77 30.12
C PRO A 164 11.31 19.25 30.11
N TRP A 165 11.33 19.87 31.29
CA TRP A 165 11.33 21.32 31.42
C TRP A 165 12.76 21.82 31.69
N PRO A 166 13.22 22.88 31.01
CA PRO A 166 12.62 23.51 29.81
C PRO A 166 12.80 22.63 28.55
N ALA A 167 11.86 22.74 27.58
CA ALA A 167 11.82 21.91 26.36
C ALA A 167 12.89 22.25 25.30
N PHE A 168 14.14 22.41 25.72
CA PHE A 168 15.26 22.64 24.79
C PHE A 168 15.77 21.33 24.16
N ILE A 169 15.62 20.21 24.86
CA ILE A 169 16.07 18.89 24.40
C ILE A 169 14.87 17.93 24.47
N PRO A 170 14.47 17.28 23.36
CA PRO A 170 13.29 16.42 23.31
C PRO A 170 13.34 15.19 24.24
N SER A 171 14.51 14.70 24.62
CA SER A 171 14.72 13.44 25.37
C SER A 171 14.31 12.20 24.57
N PHE A 172 14.47 12.23 23.25
CA PHE A 172 14.12 11.10 22.38
C PHE A 172 15.00 9.83 22.56
N PRO A 173 16.31 9.93 22.86
CA PRO A 173 17.19 8.76 22.98
C PRO A 173 16.71 7.69 23.97
N GLU A 174 16.00 8.07 25.04
CA GLU A 174 15.44 7.11 26.00
C GLU A 174 14.32 6.26 25.38
N ALA A 175 13.37 6.88 24.68
CA ALA A 175 12.31 6.18 23.95
C ALA A 175 12.92 5.27 22.87
N PHE A 176 13.90 5.79 22.13
CA PHE A 176 14.61 5.06 21.09
C PHE A 176 15.33 3.81 21.63
N LYS A 177 16.05 3.96 22.75
CA LYS A 177 16.75 2.85 23.42
C LYS A 177 15.79 1.78 23.91
N GLN A 178 14.66 2.16 24.50
CA GLN A 178 13.62 1.22 24.95
C GLN A 178 13.06 0.40 23.78
N ALA A 179 12.66 1.07 22.70
CA ALA A 179 12.06 0.41 21.54
C ALA A 179 13.01 -0.59 20.88
N PHE A 180 14.27 -0.21 20.68
CA PHE A 180 15.25 -1.12 20.09
C PHE A 180 15.66 -2.26 21.04
N ALA A 181 15.69 -2.04 22.35
CA ALA A 181 15.94 -3.11 23.31
C ALA A 181 14.80 -4.15 23.32
N GLU A 182 13.55 -3.69 23.26
CA GLU A 182 12.38 -4.58 23.16
C GLU A 182 12.36 -5.32 21.82
N PHE A 183 12.61 -4.61 20.71
CA PHE A 183 12.71 -5.20 19.38
C PHE A 183 13.82 -6.26 19.31
N GLU A 184 14.99 -5.98 19.89
CA GLU A 184 16.12 -6.91 19.94
C GLU A 184 15.74 -8.20 20.71
N LYS A 185 15.11 -8.03 21.88
CA LYS A 185 14.61 -9.17 22.68
C LYS A 185 13.56 -9.98 21.91
N GLY A 186 12.66 -9.33 21.19
CA GLY A 186 11.65 -10.00 20.37
C GLY A 186 12.27 -10.77 19.21
N LEU A 187 13.33 -10.23 18.60
CA LEU A 187 14.05 -10.90 17.52
C LEU A 187 14.78 -12.16 18.01
N ASP A 188 15.41 -12.09 19.19
CA ASP A 188 16.08 -13.24 19.80
C ASP A 188 15.07 -14.34 20.22
N GLY A 189 13.83 -13.94 20.53
CA GLY A 189 12.71 -14.81 20.88
C GLY A 189 11.84 -15.31 19.72
N ALA A 190 12.11 -14.91 18.47
CA ALA A 190 11.25 -15.20 17.32
C ALA A 190 11.28 -16.70 16.94
N GLY A 191 10.33 -17.47 17.48
CA GLY A 191 10.33 -18.93 17.43
C GLY A 191 10.07 -19.49 16.04
N LYS A 192 9.13 -18.90 15.30
CA LYS A 192 8.77 -19.35 13.94
C LYS A 192 9.87 -19.02 12.94
N LEU A 193 10.53 -17.86 13.12
CA LEU A 193 11.69 -17.50 12.33
C LEU A 193 12.84 -18.49 12.54
N ARG A 194 13.05 -18.96 13.78
CA ARG A 194 14.05 -19.99 14.11
C ARG A 194 13.69 -21.37 13.55
N GLU A 195 12.41 -21.76 13.60
CA GLU A 195 11.91 -22.99 12.98
C GLU A 195 12.16 -23.00 11.47
N LEU A 196 11.93 -21.88 10.78
CA LEU A 196 12.24 -21.74 9.36
C LEU A 196 13.74 -21.98 9.07
N VAL A 197 14.62 -21.46 9.94
CA VAL A 197 16.07 -21.68 9.78
C VAL A 197 16.42 -23.14 10.01
N ALA A 198 15.86 -23.76 11.06
CA ALA A 198 16.10 -25.16 11.37
C ALA A 198 15.62 -26.11 10.25
N ALA A 199 14.44 -25.82 9.67
CA ALA A 199 13.88 -26.57 8.55
C ALA A 199 14.71 -26.46 7.26
N ARG A 200 15.41 -25.34 7.05
CA ARG A 200 16.34 -25.15 5.91
C ARG A 200 17.70 -25.80 6.15
N GLY A 201 18.18 -25.88 7.40
CA GLY A 201 19.45 -26.51 7.77
C GLY A 201 19.40 -28.04 7.83
N ALA A 202 18.24 -28.62 8.16
CA ALA A 202 18.02 -30.07 8.15
C ALA A 202 17.59 -30.51 6.73
N GLY A 203 18.54 -31.00 5.94
CA GLY A 203 18.34 -31.41 4.55
C GLY A 203 17.03 -32.17 4.30
N ARG A 204 16.33 -31.73 3.24
CA ARG A 204 15.22 -32.38 2.51
C ARG A 204 14.99 -33.85 2.92
N LYS A 205 14.12 -34.06 3.92
CA LYS A 205 13.34 -35.30 4.03
C LYS A 205 11.89 -34.94 3.72
N THR A 206 11.39 -35.60 2.68
CA THR A 206 10.07 -35.46 2.08
C THR A 206 8.95 -35.56 3.11
N ALA A 207 8.47 -34.41 3.60
CA ALA A 207 7.07 -34.27 3.96
C ALA A 207 6.26 -34.25 2.66
N ALA A 208 5.11 -34.90 2.65
CA ALA A 208 4.26 -35.05 1.47
C ALA A 208 4.05 -33.70 0.77
N ARG A 209 4.39 -33.67 -0.52
CA ARG A 209 4.16 -32.55 -1.44
C ARG A 209 2.65 -32.19 -1.35
N PRO A 210 2.23 -30.96 -1.01
CA PRO A 210 0.89 -30.53 -1.41
C PRO A 210 0.83 -30.67 -2.94
N ALA A 211 -0.26 -31.21 -3.45
CA ALA A 211 -0.39 -31.63 -4.85
C ALA A 211 0.15 -30.56 -5.84
N ALA A 212 0.72 -31.02 -6.96
CA ALA A 212 1.20 -30.13 -8.02
C ALA A 212 0.13 -29.08 -8.39
N PRO A 213 0.50 -27.88 -8.87
CA PRO A 213 -0.45 -26.94 -9.44
C PRO A 213 -1.29 -27.70 -10.48
N ALA A 214 -2.60 -27.42 -10.53
CA ALA A 214 -3.43 -28.00 -11.56
C ALA A 214 -2.82 -27.61 -12.92
N ASP A 215 -2.90 -28.49 -13.91
CA ASP A 215 -2.67 -28.12 -15.30
C ASP A 215 -3.40 -26.78 -15.56
N PRO A 216 -2.72 -25.68 -15.95
CA PRO A 216 -3.37 -24.39 -16.16
C PRO A 216 -4.56 -24.49 -17.12
N ALA A 217 -4.52 -25.41 -18.08
CA ALA A 217 -5.64 -25.69 -18.97
C ALA A 217 -6.82 -26.35 -18.24
N ALA A 218 -6.56 -27.26 -17.29
CA ALA A 218 -7.58 -27.88 -16.46
C ALA A 218 -8.23 -26.86 -15.50
N LEU A 219 -7.45 -25.95 -14.91
CA LEU A 219 -8.00 -24.88 -14.08
C LEU A 219 -8.82 -23.89 -14.91
N ALA A 220 -8.31 -23.46 -16.07
CA ALA A 220 -9.06 -22.63 -17.01
C ALA A 220 -10.39 -23.28 -17.40
N GLY A 221 -10.36 -24.60 -17.65
CA GLY A 221 -11.54 -25.40 -17.93
C GLY A 221 -12.55 -25.38 -16.77
N ARG A 222 -12.09 -25.52 -15.53
CA ARG A 222 -12.95 -25.43 -14.34
C ARG A 222 -13.56 -24.04 -14.15
N VAL A 223 -12.77 -22.98 -14.34
CA VAL A 223 -13.26 -21.60 -14.23
C VAL A 223 -14.26 -21.28 -15.36
N ARG A 224 -14.01 -21.77 -16.58
CA ARG A 224 -14.96 -21.70 -17.71
C ARG A 224 -16.26 -22.46 -17.43
N ALA A 225 -16.16 -23.57 -16.71
CA ALA A 225 -17.30 -24.42 -16.35
C ALA A 225 -18.04 -23.93 -15.09
N LEU A 226 -17.63 -22.82 -14.47
CA LEU A 226 -18.38 -22.25 -13.35
C LEU A 226 -19.82 -21.96 -13.79
N PRO A 227 -20.82 -22.34 -12.99
CA PRO A 227 -22.21 -22.11 -13.32
C PRO A 227 -22.54 -20.61 -13.33
N GLY A 228 -23.53 -20.22 -14.12
CA GLY A 228 -24.04 -18.86 -14.17
C GLY A 228 -23.61 -18.06 -15.39
N ARG A 229 -24.38 -17.03 -15.70
CA ARG A 229 -24.18 -16.11 -16.83
C ARG A 229 -23.44 -14.86 -16.38
N ALA A 230 -22.75 -14.22 -17.33
CA ALA A 230 -22.12 -12.93 -17.11
C ALA A 230 -22.99 -11.81 -17.70
N TRP A 231 -23.35 -10.86 -16.86
CA TRP A 231 -24.18 -9.71 -17.18
C TRP A 231 -23.35 -8.45 -17.07
N ALA A 232 -23.66 -7.44 -17.89
CA ALA A 232 -23.03 -6.15 -17.75
C ALA A 232 -23.99 -4.98 -17.94
N LEU A 233 -23.74 -3.92 -17.17
CA LEU A 233 -24.19 -2.57 -17.45
C LEU A 233 -22.98 -1.68 -17.70
N VAL A 234 -22.98 -0.98 -18.83
CA VAL A 234 -21.89 -0.11 -19.25
C VAL A 234 -22.44 1.30 -19.49
N VAL A 235 -22.00 2.26 -18.69
CA VAL A 235 -22.47 3.64 -18.70
C VAL A 235 -21.34 4.56 -19.14
N GLY A 236 -21.63 5.45 -20.10
CA GLY A 236 -20.66 6.45 -20.58
C GLY A 236 -21.35 7.76 -20.89
N ILE A 237 -20.92 8.84 -20.24
CA ILE A 237 -21.60 10.14 -20.32
C ILE A 237 -20.58 11.23 -20.65
N ASN A 238 -20.70 11.78 -21.86
CA ASN A 238 -19.97 12.95 -22.30
C ASN A 238 -20.80 14.22 -22.13
N ARG A 239 -22.10 14.17 -22.45
CA ARG A 239 -22.96 15.35 -22.55
C ARG A 239 -23.92 15.44 -21.38
N TYR A 240 -23.58 16.24 -20.37
CA TYR A 240 -24.41 16.46 -19.20
C TYR A 240 -25.39 17.61 -19.38
N ARG A 241 -26.52 17.54 -18.67
CA ARG A 241 -27.51 18.64 -18.62
C ARG A 241 -27.10 19.77 -17.68
N HIS A 242 -26.38 19.44 -16.61
CA HIS A 242 -26.06 20.35 -15.50
C HIS A 242 -24.56 20.37 -15.13
N ALA A 243 -23.69 19.76 -15.95
CA ALA A 243 -22.26 19.72 -15.72
C ALA A 243 -21.48 19.94 -17.02
N GLU A 244 -20.19 20.25 -16.89
CA GLU A 244 -19.31 20.41 -18.04
C GLU A 244 -19.19 19.09 -18.83
N PRO A 245 -19.11 19.15 -20.17
CA PRO A 245 -19.00 17.94 -20.97
C PRO A 245 -17.64 17.25 -20.81
N LEU A 246 -17.62 15.94 -21.06
CA LEU A 246 -16.42 15.11 -21.19
C LEU A 246 -16.20 14.69 -22.64
N ASN A 247 -14.98 14.28 -22.98
CA ASN A 247 -14.62 13.95 -24.36
C ASN A 247 -14.68 12.45 -24.67
N TYR A 248 -14.33 11.58 -23.71
CA TYR A 248 -14.03 10.17 -24.01
C TYR A 248 -14.89 9.13 -23.28
N ALA A 249 -15.73 9.52 -22.31
CA ALA A 249 -16.53 8.56 -21.54
C ALA A 249 -17.45 7.67 -22.41
N VAL A 250 -18.03 8.23 -23.47
CA VAL A 250 -18.83 7.45 -24.44
C VAL A 250 -17.95 6.47 -25.23
N ASN A 251 -16.74 6.88 -25.61
CA ASN A 251 -15.82 6.02 -26.34
C ASN A 251 -15.30 4.88 -25.45
N ASP A 252 -15.00 5.20 -24.18
CA ASP A 252 -14.63 4.27 -23.12
C ASP A 252 -15.71 3.20 -22.92
N ALA A 253 -16.97 3.63 -22.74
CA ALA A 253 -18.11 2.72 -22.60
C ALA A 253 -18.27 1.80 -23.83
N ARG A 254 -18.14 2.32 -25.05
CA ARG A 254 -18.24 1.50 -26.27
C ARG A 254 -17.12 0.46 -26.36
N ALA A 255 -15.89 0.85 -26.04
CA ALA A 255 -14.75 -0.06 -26.07
C ALA A 255 -14.88 -1.18 -25.02
N VAL A 256 -15.31 -0.83 -23.81
CA VAL A 256 -15.59 -1.80 -22.73
C VAL A 256 -16.71 -2.74 -23.14
N ALA A 257 -17.84 -2.23 -23.64
CA ALA A 257 -18.95 -3.07 -24.09
C ALA A 257 -18.53 -4.08 -25.18
N ALA A 258 -17.72 -3.63 -26.14
CA ALA A 258 -17.19 -4.49 -27.19
C ALA A 258 -16.24 -5.57 -26.64
N ALA A 259 -15.38 -5.23 -25.67
CA ALA A 259 -14.49 -6.18 -25.01
C ALA A 259 -15.27 -7.25 -24.22
N LEU A 260 -16.30 -6.85 -23.46
CA LEU A 260 -17.16 -7.78 -22.73
C LEU A 260 -17.88 -8.78 -23.65
N GLY A 261 -18.32 -8.32 -24.83
CA GLY A 261 -18.88 -9.19 -25.85
C GLY A 261 -17.89 -10.28 -26.30
N ARG A 262 -16.61 -9.94 -26.47
CA ARG A 262 -15.54 -10.92 -26.79
C ARG A 262 -15.23 -11.87 -25.62
N LEU A 263 -15.44 -11.42 -24.38
CA LEU A 263 -15.24 -12.23 -23.17
C LEU A 263 -16.46 -13.11 -22.82
N GLY A 264 -17.47 -13.16 -23.69
CA GLY A 264 -18.62 -14.07 -23.54
C GLY A 264 -19.68 -13.59 -22.55
N PHE A 265 -19.78 -12.28 -22.31
CA PHE A 265 -20.90 -11.74 -21.55
C PHE A 265 -22.21 -11.93 -22.31
N SER A 266 -23.21 -12.49 -21.62
CA SER A 266 -24.47 -12.95 -22.20
C SER A 266 -25.41 -11.79 -22.56
N ASP A 267 -25.34 -10.70 -21.81
CA ASP A 267 -26.15 -9.49 -22.03
C ASP A 267 -25.36 -8.28 -21.54
N VAL A 268 -25.00 -7.40 -22.46
CA VAL A 268 -24.25 -6.16 -22.20
C VAL A 268 -25.21 -5.00 -22.49
N ARG A 269 -25.76 -4.40 -21.43
CA ARG A 269 -26.60 -3.20 -21.51
C ARG A 269 -25.73 -1.97 -21.55
N THR A 270 -26.02 -1.04 -22.45
CA THR A 270 -25.28 0.21 -22.56
C THR A 270 -26.20 1.40 -22.44
N LEU A 271 -25.85 2.36 -21.59
CA LEU A 271 -26.53 3.65 -21.47
C LEU A 271 -25.52 4.76 -21.79
N LEU A 272 -25.76 5.50 -22.87
CA LEU A 272 -24.87 6.54 -23.36
C LEU A 272 -25.55 7.91 -23.33
N ASP A 273 -24.81 8.94 -22.90
CA ASP A 273 -25.26 10.33 -22.85
C ASP A 273 -26.69 10.47 -22.31
N GLU A 274 -27.64 10.98 -23.12
CA GLU A 274 -29.02 11.26 -22.73
C GLU A 274 -29.79 10.06 -22.18
N GLN A 275 -29.35 8.83 -22.48
CA GLN A 275 -29.95 7.60 -21.98
C GLN A 275 -29.55 7.28 -20.53
N ALA A 276 -28.39 7.79 -20.09
CA ALA A 276 -27.81 7.47 -18.78
C ALA A 276 -28.38 8.34 -17.66
N THR A 277 -29.71 8.40 -17.57
CA THR A 277 -30.41 9.05 -16.46
C THR A 277 -30.30 8.23 -15.19
N LYS A 278 -30.44 8.88 -14.02
CA LYS A 278 -30.50 8.16 -12.73
C LYS A 278 -31.50 7.01 -12.77
N ALA A 279 -32.72 7.31 -13.23
CA ALA A 279 -33.81 6.36 -13.31
C ALA A 279 -33.50 5.19 -14.27
N ALA A 280 -32.90 5.45 -15.43
CA ALA A 280 -32.55 4.39 -16.38
C ALA A 280 -31.45 3.46 -15.85
N ILE A 281 -30.44 4.01 -15.17
CA ILE A 281 -29.37 3.23 -14.55
C ILE A 281 -29.95 2.32 -13.47
N GLU A 282 -30.76 2.87 -12.56
CA GLU A 282 -31.41 2.12 -11.48
C GLU A 282 -32.40 1.07 -12.03
N GLN A 283 -33.22 1.41 -13.02
CA GLN A 283 -34.14 0.48 -13.68
C GLN A 283 -33.39 -0.68 -14.35
N THR A 284 -32.27 -0.39 -15.00
CA THR A 284 -31.49 -1.44 -15.66
C THR A 284 -30.93 -2.43 -14.63
N ILE A 285 -30.38 -1.93 -13.51
CA ILE A 285 -29.81 -2.78 -12.46
C ILE A 285 -30.90 -3.57 -11.73
N TYR A 286 -31.92 -2.87 -11.20
CA TYR A 286 -32.89 -3.44 -10.27
C TYR A 286 -34.13 -4.06 -10.91
N GLY A 287 -34.46 -3.69 -12.15
CA GLY A 287 -35.54 -4.29 -12.91
C GLY A 287 -34.98 -5.26 -13.96
N ASP A 288 -34.38 -4.70 -15.01
CA ASP A 288 -34.12 -5.43 -16.25
C ASP A 288 -33.12 -6.58 -16.09
N LEU A 289 -32.07 -6.35 -15.30
CA LEU A 289 -31.00 -7.31 -15.06
C LEU A 289 -31.26 -8.19 -13.84
N LYS A 290 -31.62 -7.58 -12.69
CA LYS A 290 -31.86 -8.31 -11.43
C LYS A 290 -32.88 -9.45 -11.61
N ASP A 291 -33.97 -9.22 -12.33
CA ASP A 291 -35.05 -10.21 -12.46
C ASP A 291 -34.69 -11.39 -13.38
N LYS A 292 -33.56 -11.31 -14.10
CA LYS A 292 -33.03 -12.38 -14.96
C LYS A 292 -31.83 -13.11 -14.36
N MET A 293 -31.24 -12.56 -13.30
CA MET A 293 -30.04 -13.08 -12.68
C MET A 293 -30.34 -14.18 -11.66
N GLY A 294 -29.48 -15.20 -11.64
CA GLY A 294 -29.48 -16.25 -10.62
C GLY A 294 -28.33 -16.13 -9.61
N PRO A 295 -28.34 -16.95 -8.54
CA PRO A 295 -27.35 -16.96 -7.45
C PRO A 295 -25.94 -17.44 -7.84
N SER A 296 -25.73 -17.84 -9.10
CA SER A 296 -24.41 -18.17 -9.64
C SER A 296 -23.94 -17.17 -10.69
N ASP A 297 -24.80 -16.20 -11.06
CA ASP A 297 -24.48 -15.24 -12.09
C ASP A 297 -23.49 -14.18 -11.57
N ARG A 298 -22.85 -13.49 -12.52
CA ARG A 298 -21.92 -12.40 -12.23
C ARG A 298 -22.37 -11.12 -12.94
N LEU A 299 -22.27 -9.98 -12.25
CA LEU A 299 -22.61 -8.66 -12.77
C LEU A 299 -21.37 -7.78 -12.83
N PHE A 300 -21.06 -7.26 -14.01
CA PHE A 300 -20.07 -6.21 -14.19
C PHE A 300 -20.77 -4.86 -14.43
N VAL A 301 -20.40 -3.85 -13.68
CA VAL A 301 -20.90 -2.49 -13.89
C VAL A 301 -19.72 -1.58 -14.20
N PHE A 302 -19.73 -0.99 -15.38
CA PHE A 302 -18.76 0.03 -15.78
C PHE A 302 -19.43 1.40 -15.83
N PHE A 303 -18.79 2.40 -15.25
CA PHE A 303 -19.25 3.79 -15.30
C PHE A 303 -18.08 4.71 -15.66
N ALA A 304 -18.19 5.41 -16.79
CA ALA A 304 -17.30 6.51 -17.15
C ALA A 304 -18.09 7.83 -17.15
N GLY A 305 -17.64 8.80 -16.36
CA GLY A 305 -18.35 10.06 -16.18
C GLY A 305 -17.85 10.91 -15.01
N HIS A 306 -18.63 11.91 -14.64
CA HIS A 306 -18.34 12.76 -13.49
C HIS A 306 -18.64 12.02 -12.19
N GLY A 307 -17.73 12.19 -11.25
CA GLY A 307 -17.90 11.82 -9.86
C GLY A 307 -17.58 13.04 -9.01
N ILE A 308 -18.23 13.15 -7.85
CA ILE A 308 -17.94 14.20 -6.87
C ILE A 308 -17.91 13.62 -5.47
N SER A 309 -17.34 14.38 -4.54
CA SER A 309 -17.36 14.06 -3.12
C SER A 309 -17.85 15.23 -2.30
N VAL A 310 -18.84 14.95 -1.48
CA VAL A 310 -19.52 15.93 -0.65
C VAL A 310 -19.11 15.71 0.82
N PRO A 311 -18.59 16.74 1.51
CA PRO A 311 -18.33 16.65 2.94
C PRO A 311 -19.61 16.44 3.74
N LEU A 312 -19.59 15.50 4.69
CA LEU A 312 -20.74 15.22 5.55
C LEU A 312 -20.73 16.12 6.80
N PRO A 313 -21.91 16.60 7.28
CA PRO A 313 -22.00 17.48 8.45
C PRO A 313 -21.38 16.94 9.75
N ARG A 314 -21.23 15.63 9.87
CA ARG A 314 -20.67 14.94 11.06
C ARG A 314 -19.24 14.43 10.85
N GLY A 315 -18.57 14.91 9.80
CA GLY A 315 -17.23 14.45 9.41
C GLY A 315 -17.27 13.28 8.43
N GLY A 316 -16.20 13.14 7.65
CA GLY A 316 -16.15 12.25 6.49
C GLY A 316 -16.69 12.90 5.22
N GLU A 317 -16.66 12.15 4.12
CA GLU A 317 -17.15 12.57 2.81
C GLU A 317 -17.91 11.42 2.17
N GLU A 318 -18.93 11.74 1.38
CA GLU A 318 -19.69 10.79 0.60
C GLU A 318 -19.44 11.02 -0.89
N GLY A 319 -19.14 9.94 -1.61
CA GLY A 319 -18.94 9.97 -3.05
C GLY A 319 -20.26 9.80 -3.81
N TYR A 320 -20.38 10.47 -4.95
CA TYR A 320 -21.54 10.41 -5.81
C TYR A 320 -21.12 10.24 -7.28
N LEU A 321 -21.82 9.38 -8.01
CA LEU A 321 -21.76 9.30 -9.47
C LEU A 321 -22.83 10.22 -10.07
N ILE A 322 -22.44 11.08 -11.01
CA ILE A 322 -23.36 12.04 -11.63
C ILE A 322 -23.96 11.40 -12.89
N PRO A 323 -25.26 11.09 -12.93
CA PRO A 323 -25.95 10.69 -14.16
C PRO A 323 -26.13 11.89 -15.11
N VAL A 324 -26.63 11.67 -16.32
CA VAL A 324 -26.75 12.73 -17.33
C VAL A 324 -27.67 13.89 -16.89
N ASP A 325 -28.67 13.57 -16.08
CA ASP A 325 -29.64 14.47 -15.46
C ASP A 325 -29.29 14.84 -14.01
N GLY A 326 -28.10 14.45 -13.55
CA GLY A 326 -27.58 14.81 -12.24
C GLY A 326 -27.11 16.25 -12.18
N ASP A 327 -27.44 16.94 -11.09
CA ASP A 327 -26.99 18.29 -10.75
C ASP A 327 -25.89 18.21 -9.67
N PRO A 328 -24.62 18.55 -9.99
CA PRO A 328 -23.53 18.53 -9.02
C PRO A 328 -23.71 19.47 -7.83
N GLU A 329 -24.59 20.46 -7.91
CA GLU A 329 -24.93 21.35 -6.78
C GLU A 329 -25.97 20.72 -5.84
N ARG A 330 -26.69 19.69 -6.28
CA ARG A 330 -27.70 18.95 -5.50
C ARG A 330 -27.55 17.43 -5.64
N PRO A 331 -26.37 16.89 -5.34
CA PRO A 331 -26.05 15.48 -5.59
C PRO A 331 -26.87 14.51 -4.73
N GLU A 332 -27.25 14.89 -3.51
CA GLU A 332 -28.04 14.04 -2.61
C GLU A 332 -29.42 13.71 -3.19
N LEU A 333 -29.94 14.59 -4.06
CA LEU A 333 -31.24 14.43 -4.72
C LEU A 333 -31.11 13.76 -6.09
N THR A 334 -30.11 14.18 -6.86
CA THR A 334 -30.06 13.94 -8.31
C THR A 334 -28.97 12.95 -8.74
N ALA A 335 -27.99 12.65 -7.88
CA ALA A 335 -26.90 11.74 -8.17
C ALA A 335 -27.12 10.34 -7.54
N ILE A 336 -26.20 9.43 -7.82
CA ILE A 336 -26.18 8.06 -7.28
C ILE A 336 -25.10 7.99 -6.19
N PRO A 337 -25.45 7.82 -4.90
CA PRO A 337 -24.47 7.70 -3.84
C PRO A 337 -23.66 6.41 -3.98
N MET A 338 -22.36 6.46 -3.64
CA MET A 338 -21.51 5.28 -3.62
C MET A 338 -21.96 4.22 -2.60
N ASP A 339 -22.69 4.63 -1.56
CA ASP A 339 -23.32 3.68 -0.63
C ASP A 339 -24.49 2.91 -1.29
N GLU A 340 -25.12 3.42 -2.36
CA GLU A 340 -26.06 2.63 -3.15
C GLU A 340 -25.36 1.48 -3.88
N ILE A 341 -24.09 1.62 -4.30
CA ILE A 341 -23.32 0.52 -4.89
C ILE A 341 -23.16 -0.64 -3.88
N LYS A 342 -22.92 -0.34 -2.60
CA LYS A 342 -22.91 -1.36 -1.54
C LYS A 342 -24.29 -2.01 -1.38
N LYS A 343 -25.37 -1.22 -1.43
CA LYS A 343 -26.74 -1.74 -1.31
C LYS A 343 -27.15 -2.58 -2.53
N MET A 344 -26.68 -2.24 -3.72
CA MET A 344 -26.87 -3.04 -4.95
C MET A 344 -26.31 -4.45 -4.74
N GLY A 345 -25.14 -4.55 -4.10
CA GLY A 345 -24.52 -5.80 -3.69
C GLY A 345 -25.43 -6.75 -2.89
N LYS A 346 -26.31 -6.19 -2.06
CA LYS A 346 -27.26 -6.95 -1.23
C LYS A 346 -28.59 -7.25 -1.89
N ARG A 347 -28.91 -6.56 -2.99
CA ARG A 347 -30.24 -6.56 -3.62
C ARG A 347 -30.28 -7.30 -4.95
N VAL A 348 -29.14 -7.42 -5.62
CA VAL A 348 -28.99 -8.18 -6.87
C VAL A 348 -28.58 -9.61 -6.51
N PRO A 349 -29.19 -10.65 -7.11
CA PRO A 349 -28.91 -12.04 -6.75
C PRO A 349 -27.57 -12.56 -7.29
N ALA A 350 -26.81 -11.76 -8.04
CA ALA A 350 -25.51 -12.19 -8.58
C ALA A 350 -24.52 -12.53 -7.47
N LYS A 351 -23.80 -13.63 -7.66
CA LYS A 351 -22.75 -14.08 -6.75
C LYS A 351 -21.58 -13.10 -6.72
N HIS A 352 -21.09 -12.74 -7.91
CA HIS A 352 -19.94 -11.84 -8.05
C HIS A 352 -20.39 -10.55 -8.71
N ILE A 353 -20.14 -9.43 -8.05
CA ILE A 353 -20.45 -8.10 -8.57
C ILE A 353 -19.18 -7.27 -8.60
N PHE A 354 -18.83 -6.73 -9.76
CA PHE A 354 -17.66 -5.87 -9.92
C PHE A 354 -18.04 -4.52 -10.52
N PHE A 355 -17.72 -3.45 -9.81
CA PHE A 355 -17.86 -2.07 -10.24
C PHE A 355 -16.51 -1.50 -10.67
N ALA A 356 -16.36 -1.17 -11.96
CA ALA A 356 -15.24 -0.42 -12.49
C ALA A 356 -15.66 1.01 -12.80
N ILE A 357 -15.09 1.99 -12.10
CA ILE A 357 -15.58 3.37 -12.11
C ILE A 357 -14.47 4.31 -12.59
N ASP A 358 -14.58 4.78 -13.83
CA ASP A 358 -13.74 5.83 -14.41
C ASP A 358 -14.32 7.21 -14.08
N SER A 359 -14.26 7.57 -12.80
CA SER A 359 -14.62 8.89 -12.28
C SER A 359 -13.79 9.25 -11.05
N CYS A 360 -13.78 10.53 -10.69
CA CYS A 360 -12.97 11.07 -9.62
C CYS A 360 -13.80 11.29 -8.35
N PHE A 361 -13.46 10.63 -7.23
CA PHE A 361 -14.08 10.95 -5.93
C PHE A 361 -13.19 10.47 -4.77
N SER A 362 -13.35 11.07 -3.59
CA SER A 362 -13.01 10.52 -2.27
C SER A 362 -14.22 9.81 -1.66
N GLY A 363 -13.96 8.78 -0.85
CA GLY A 363 -15.04 8.14 -0.07
C GLY A 363 -14.77 6.70 0.33
N PHE A 364 -13.78 6.02 -0.28
CA PHE A 364 -13.37 4.71 0.19
C PHE A 364 -12.20 4.83 1.17
N ALA A 365 -12.48 4.60 2.45
CA ALA A 365 -11.47 4.14 3.40
C ALA A 365 -11.12 2.70 3.01
N LEU A 366 -10.02 2.52 2.28
CA LEU A 366 -9.61 1.22 1.73
C LEU A 366 -8.98 0.35 2.83
N THR A 367 -9.42 -0.90 2.93
CA THR A 367 -8.96 -1.86 3.95
C THR A 367 -8.28 -3.12 3.38
N ARG A 368 -8.06 -3.22 2.06
CA ARG A 368 -7.36 -4.36 1.45
C ARG A 368 -6.38 -3.94 0.36
N ASP A 369 -5.11 -4.28 0.54
CA ASP A 369 -4.12 -4.27 -0.54
C ASP A 369 -4.41 -5.45 -1.49
N ALA A 370 -4.65 -5.16 -2.77
CA ALA A 370 -4.67 -6.19 -3.80
C ALA A 370 -3.24 -6.68 -4.04
N THR A 371 -2.92 -7.87 -3.54
CA THR A 371 -1.61 -8.50 -3.75
C THR A 371 -1.47 -9.00 -5.18
N LEU A 372 -0.25 -8.93 -5.72
CA LEU A 372 0.09 -9.31 -7.09
C LEU A 372 0.42 -10.81 -7.27
N GLU A 373 0.38 -11.59 -6.20
CA GLU A 373 0.91 -12.97 -6.20
C GLU A 373 -0.14 -14.00 -6.66
N PRO A 374 0.30 -15.11 -7.29
CA PRO A 374 -0.57 -16.20 -7.72
C PRO A 374 -1.34 -16.78 -6.52
N THR A 375 -2.65 -16.61 -6.48
CA THR A 375 -3.50 -17.33 -5.54
C THR A 375 -3.37 -18.83 -5.81
N PRO A 376 -3.06 -19.69 -4.81
CA PRO A 376 -3.04 -21.13 -5.02
C PRO A 376 -4.38 -21.60 -5.61
N ASP A 377 -4.35 -22.47 -6.62
CA ASP A 377 -5.55 -22.87 -7.38
C ASP A 377 -6.73 -23.29 -6.49
N ALA A 378 -6.46 -24.02 -5.41
CA ALA A 378 -7.47 -24.45 -4.46
C ALA A 378 -8.11 -23.29 -3.68
N ALA A 379 -7.29 -22.31 -3.26
CA ALA A 379 -7.77 -21.11 -2.59
C ALA A 379 -8.53 -20.20 -3.56
N LEU A 380 -8.08 -20.12 -4.81
CA LEU A 380 -8.79 -19.41 -5.87
C LEU A 380 -10.16 -20.03 -6.12
N LEU A 381 -10.23 -21.35 -6.32
CA LEU A 381 -11.49 -22.04 -6.57
C LEU A 381 -12.45 -21.91 -5.39
N SER A 382 -11.94 -21.97 -4.16
CA SER A 382 -12.73 -21.67 -2.96
C SER A 382 -13.27 -20.25 -2.98
N ALA A 383 -12.44 -19.25 -3.35
CA ALA A 383 -12.90 -17.87 -3.44
C ALA A 383 -13.97 -17.70 -4.53
N LEU A 384 -13.86 -18.40 -5.66
CA LEU A 384 -14.86 -18.35 -6.74
C LEU A 384 -16.21 -19.01 -6.36
N GLU A 385 -16.26 -19.76 -5.26
CA GLU A 385 -17.50 -20.30 -4.72
C GLU A 385 -18.24 -19.29 -3.83
N GLU A 386 -17.52 -18.35 -3.21
CA GLU A 386 -18.02 -17.35 -2.26
C GLU A 386 -18.57 -16.09 -2.97
N PRO A 387 -19.62 -15.44 -2.44
CA PRO A 387 -20.11 -14.18 -2.99
C PRO A 387 -19.13 -13.04 -2.75
N VAL A 388 -19.13 -12.04 -3.63
CA VAL A 388 -18.31 -10.83 -3.48
C VAL A 388 -18.90 -9.61 -4.20
N VAL A 389 -18.68 -8.44 -3.60
CA VAL A 389 -18.90 -7.13 -4.22
C VAL A 389 -17.57 -6.37 -4.23
N GLN A 390 -17.01 -6.15 -5.41
CA GLN A 390 -15.73 -5.48 -5.59
C GLN A 390 -15.90 -4.15 -6.32
N VAL A 391 -15.06 -3.18 -5.99
CA VAL A 391 -15.00 -1.87 -6.66
C VAL A 391 -13.56 -1.53 -7.01
N LEU A 392 -13.36 -0.99 -8.20
CA LEU A 392 -12.11 -0.42 -8.68
C LEU A 392 -12.39 0.94 -9.31
N THR A 393 -11.79 2.01 -8.77
CA THR A 393 -12.00 3.39 -9.23
C THR A 393 -10.75 3.99 -9.86
N ALA A 394 -10.91 4.99 -10.74
CA ALA A 394 -9.80 5.60 -11.47
C ALA A 394 -8.91 6.56 -10.66
N GLY A 395 -9.43 7.19 -9.60
CA GLY A 395 -8.68 8.17 -8.84
C GLY A 395 -9.36 8.68 -7.57
N ARG A 396 -8.59 9.41 -6.74
CA ARG A 396 -9.06 10.08 -5.51
C ARG A 396 -9.60 11.48 -5.79
N LYS A 397 -10.23 12.10 -4.80
CA LYS A 397 -10.69 13.50 -4.84
C LYS A 397 -9.63 14.46 -5.40
N GLY A 398 -10.06 15.35 -6.30
CA GLY A 398 -9.24 16.40 -6.87
C GLY A 398 -8.24 15.95 -7.94
N GLN A 399 -8.15 14.65 -8.22
CA GLN A 399 -7.36 14.13 -9.34
C GLN A 399 -8.22 14.22 -10.60
N LYS A 400 -7.76 14.94 -11.63
CA LYS A 400 -8.43 14.90 -12.94
C LYS A 400 -8.08 13.61 -13.67
N ALA A 401 -9.06 13.05 -14.37
CA ALA A 401 -8.79 11.91 -15.24
C ALA A 401 -7.78 12.28 -16.32
N VAL A 402 -6.78 11.42 -16.54
CA VAL A 402 -5.81 11.60 -17.63
C VAL A 402 -6.32 10.87 -18.85
N GLU A 403 -6.32 11.56 -19.99
CA GLU A 403 -6.79 11.03 -21.27
C GLU A 403 -5.59 10.58 -22.12
N THR A 404 -5.72 9.47 -22.84
CA THR A 404 -4.70 8.91 -23.73
C THR A 404 -5.34 8.20 -24.92
N GLU A 405 -4.86 8.46 -26.15
CA GLU A 405 -5.29 7.74 -27.36
C GLU A 405 -6.82 7.68 -27.57
N GLY A 406 -7.57 8.71 -27.15
CA GLY A 406 -9.03 8.75 -27.27
C GLY A 406 -9.80 8.03 -26.16
N HIS A 407 -9.12 7.63 -25.08
CA HIS A 407 -9.69 6.93 -23.92
C HIS A 407 -9.22 7.55 -22.60
N GLY A 408 -9.97 7.33 -21.51
CA GLY A 408 -9.43 7.50 -20.16
C GLY A 408 -8.26 6.54 -19.91
N LEU A 409 -7.19 6.99 -19.25
CA LEU A 409 -6.02 6.15 -18.93
C LEU A 409 -6.42 4.93 -18.09
N PHE A 410 -7.35 5.10 -17.15
CA PHE A 410 -7.93 4.01 -16.38
C PHE A 410 -8.61 3.01 -17.31
N THR A 411 -9.54 3.46 -18.16
CA THR A 411 -10.24 2.60 -19.12
C THR A 411 -9.26 1.86 -20.03
N ARG A 412 -8.22 2.54 -20.53
CA ARG A 412 -7.22 1.91 -21.39
C ARG A 412 -6.52 0.75 -20.68
N ARG A 413 -6.13 0.93 -19.42
CA ARG A 413 -5.49 -0.12 -18.61
C ARG A 413 -6.49 -1.20 -18.18
N LEU A 414 -7.75 -0.84 -17.95
CA LEU A 414 -8.82 -1.82 -17.70
C LEU A 414 -8.97 -2.77 -18.89
N LEU A 415 -9.09 -2.23 -20.10
CA LEU A 415 -9.18 -3.01 -21.34
C LEU A 415 -7.98 -3.93 -21.52
N ASP A 416 -6.76 -3.38 -21.44
CA ASP A 416 -5.53 -4.17 -21.51
C ASP A 416 -5.53 -5.34 -20.50
N GLY A 417 -5.98 -5.08 -19.27
CA GLY A 417 -6.02 -6.05 -18.19
C GLY A 417 -7.02 -7.18 -18.44
N ILE A 418 -8.28 -6.86 -18.71
CA ILE A 418 -9.36 -7.85 -18.90
C ILE A 418 -9.21 -8.66 -20.19
N GLU A 419 -8.45 -8.14 -21.17
CA GLU A 419 -8.09 -8.86 -22.40
C GLU A 419 -6.86 -9.75 -22.23
N GLY A 420 -6.35 -9.86 -21.00
CA GLY A 420 -5.38 -10.89 -20.61
C GLY A 420 -3.99 -10.37 -20.27
N ARG A 421 -3.70 -9.06 -20.38
CA ARG A 421 -2.41 -8.55 -19.90
C ARG A 421 -2.24 -8.65 -18.39
N ALA A 422 -3.35 -8.77 -17.66
CA ALA A 422 -3.35 -9.03 -16.22
C ALA A 422 -3.28 -10.54 -15.87
N ASP A 423 -3.40 -11.46 -16.84
CA ASP A 423 -3.21 -12.91 -16.64
C ASP A 423 -1.71 -13.27 -16.64
N ARG A 424 -1.02 -12.88 -15.57
CA ARG A 424 0.42 -13.10 -15.42
C ARG A 424 0.81 -14.57 -15.36
N ASP A 425 -0.10 -15.38 -14.82
CA ASP A 425 0.14 -16.80 -14.56
C ASP A 425 -0.30 -17.69 -15.72
N ARG A 426 -0.82 -17.08 -16.80
CA ARG A 426 -1.27 -17.74 -18.03
C ARG A 426 -2.30 -18.84 -17.77
N ARG A 427 -3.24 -18.56 -16.85
CA ARG A 427 -4.30 -19.50 -16.46
C ARG A 427 -5.57 -19.34 -17.31
N GLY A 428 -5.57 -18.44 -18.30
CA GLY A 428 -6.68 -18.26 -19.23
C GLY A 428 -7.86 -17.49 -18.64
N PHE A 429 -7.65 -16.79 -17.53
CA PHE A 429 -8.63 -15.91 -16.89
C PHE A 429 -7.90 -14.83 -16.07
N VAL A 430 -8.63 -13.77 -15.70
CA VAL A 430 -8.15 -12.66 -14.88
C VAL A 430 -9.13 -12.44 -13.75
N THR A 431 -8.70 -12.54 -12.49
CA THR A 431 -9.53 -12.11 -11.37
C THR A 431 -9.46 -10.60 -11.16
N VAL A 432 -10.45 -10.01 -10.49
CA VAL A 432 -10.44 -8.57 -10.21
C VAL A 432 -9.32 -8.19 -9.26
N THR A 433 -8.96 -9.07 -8.30
CA THR A 433 -7.77 -8.84 -7.47
C THR A 433 -6.50 -8.74 -8.32
N GLN A 434 -6.30 -9.68 -9.26
CA GLN A 434 -5.16 -9.64 -10.19
C GLN A 434 -5.19 -8.40 -11.08
N LEU A 435 -6.37 -8.05 -11.59
CA LEU A 435 -6.58 -6.86 -12.41
C LEU A 435 -6.22 -5.59 -11.65
N ALA A 436 -6.72 -5.41 -10.42
CA ALA A 436 -6.46 -4.24 -9.59
C ALA A 436 -4.96 -4.12 -9.25
N ALA A 437 -4.34 -5.23 -8.88
CA ALA A 437 -2.93 -5.33 -8.55
C ALA A 437 -2.04 -5.02 -9.78
N TRP A 438 -2.49 -5.39 -10.99
CA TRP A 438 -1.81 -5.08 -12.24
C TRP A 438 -2.04 -3.63 -12.71
N LEU A 439 -3.27 -3.14 -12.62
CA LEU A 439 -3.74 -1.86 -13.17
C LEU A 439 -3.26 -0.67 -12.34
N THR A 440 -3.40 -0.75 -11.01
CA THR A 440 -3.12 0.36 -10.09
C THR A 440 -1.71 0.94 -10.26
N PRO A 441 -0.61 0.17 -10.15
CA PRO A 441 0.74 0.73 -10.31
C PRO A 441 1.01 1.28 -11.72
N ARG A 442 0.31 0.77 -12.74
CA ARG A 442 0.46 1.23 -14.13
C ARG A 442 -0.22 2.58 -14.34
N VAL A 443 -1.46 2.74 -13.89
CA VAL A 443 -2.15 4.02 -13.97
C VAL A 443 -1.42 5.08 -13.13
N THR A 444 -0.94 4.75 -11.93
CA THR A 444 -0.15 5.68 -11.12
C THR A 444 1.13 6.10 -11.84
N ARG A 445 1.91 5.16 -12.39
CA ARG A 445 3.13 5.47 -13.12
C ARG A 445 2.86 6.26 -14.40
N ASP A 446 1.92 5.81 -15.22
CA ASP A 446 1.65 6.38 -16.55
C ASP A 446 0.93 7.73 -16.47
N SER A 447 0.29 8.04 -15.33
CA SER A 447 -0.23 9.36 -15.01
C SER A 447 0.79 10.28 -14.33
N GLU A 448 2.03 9.82 -14.09
CA GLU A 448 3.07 10.51 -13.33
C GLU A 448 2.63 10.86 -11.90
N GLY A 449 1.91 9.94 -11.25
CA GLY A 449 1.37 10.11 -9.91
C GLY A 449 0.15 11.03 -9.83
N ARG A 450 -0.46 11.42 -10.95
CA ARG A 450 -1.67 12.27 -10.93
C ARG A 450 -2.95 11.49 -10.66
N GLN A 451 -3.00 10.21 -11.01
CA GLN A 451 -4.13 9.33 -10.74
C GLN A 451 -3.71 8.15 -9.87
N HIS A 452 -4.50 7.87 -8.84
CA HIS A 452 -4.27 6.75 -7.95
C HIS A 452 -5.53 5.90 -7.86
N PRO A 453 -5.65 4.84 -8.68
CA PRO A 453 -6.78 3.94 -8.61
C PRO A 453 -6.96 3.35 -7.22
N GLN A 454 -8.21 3.11 -6.84
CA GLN A 454 -8.56 2.54 -5.55
C GLN A 454 -9.32 1.24 -5.75
N PHE A 455 -8.90 0.18 -5.06
CA PHE A 455 -9.55 -1.12 -5.08
C PHE A 455 -10.05 -1.51 -3.69
N SER A 456 -11.24 -2.10 -3.63
CA SER A 456 -11.78 -2.65 -2.39
C SER A 456 -12.79 -3.78 -2.66
N ALA A 457 -12.78 -4.79 -1.79
CA ALA A 457 -13.92 -5.68 -1.62
C ALA A 457 -14.86 -5.04 -0.57
N LEU A 458 -16.05 -4.64 -1.00
CA LEU A 458 -17.05 -3.98 -0.16
C LEU A 458 -17.82 -5.00 0.70
N GLU A 459 -17.96 -6.22 0.20
CA GLU A 459 -18.65 -7.32 0.87
C GLU A 459 -18.17 -8.65 0.31
N GLY A 460 -18.12 -9.68 1.17
CA GLY A 460 -17.74 -11.04 0.79
C GLY A 460 -16.23 -11.28 0.64
N GLU A 461 -15.89 -12.54 0.42
CA GLU A 461 -14.50 -13.05 0.36
C GLU A 461 -14.18 -13.70 -1.00
N GLY A 462 -15.11 -13.67 -1.95
CA GLY A 462 -14.88 -14.21 -3.29
C GLY A 462 -14.07 -13.30 -4.21
N ASP A 463 -14.03 -13.65 -5.50
CA ASP A 463 -13.37 -12.83 -6.52
C ASP A 463 -14.13 -12.89 -7.85
N PHE A 464 -14.40 -11.73 -8.45
CA PHE A 464 -14.96 -11.69 -9.79
C PHE A 464 -13.89 -12.11 -10.80
N VAL A 465 -14.28 -12.88 -11.82
CA VAL A 465 -13.37 -13.40 -12.83
C VAL A 465 -13.81 -13.03 -14.24
N PHE A 466 -12.86 -12.56 -15.05
CA PHE A 466 -12.97 -12.45 -16.51
C PHE A 466 -12.34 -13.69 -17.14
N VAL A 467 -13.11 -14.42 -17.92
CA VAL A 467 -12.64 -15.64 -18.57
C VAL A 467 -12.14 -15.28 -19.97
N LEU A 468 -10.88 -15.59 -20.27
CA LEU A 468 -10.31 -15.30 -21.58
C LEU A 468 -10.77 -16.35 -22.60
N PRO A 469 -10.99 -15.98 -23.87
CA PRO A 469 -11.23 -16.92 -24.95
C PRO A 469 -10.10 -17.95 -25.01
N ALA A 470 -10.41 -19.18 -25.44
CA ALA A 470 -9.36 -20.15 -25.70
C ALA A 470 -8.41 -19.58 -26.76
N GLN A 471 -7.11 -19.55 -26.46
CA GLN A 471 -6.13 -19.22 -27.48
C GLN A 471 -6.04 -20.41 -28.42
N ASP A 472 -6.53 -20.27 -29.65
CA ASP A 472 -6.22 -21.23 -30.71
C ASP A 472 -4.70 -21.26 -30.86
N ALA A 473 -4.08 -22.42 -30.61
CA ALA A 473 -2.66 -22.62 -30.81
C ALA A 473 -2.32 -22.29 -32.29
N ARG A 474 -1.66 -21.16 -32.51
CA ARG A 474 -1.06 -20.80 -33.80
C ARG A 474 0.44 -20.87 -33.72
#